data_AF-A0A1F4Q6L3-F1
#
_entry.id   AF-A0A1F4Q6L3-F1
#
_cell.length_a   1.000
_cell.length_b   1.000
_cell.length_c   1.000
_cell.angle_alpha   90.00
_cell.angle_beta   90.00
_cell.angle_gamma   90.00
#
_symmetry.space_group_name_H-M   'P 1'
#
loop_
_entity.id
_entity.type
_entity.pdbx_description
1 polymer ?
#
loop_
_entity_poly.entity_id
_entity_poly.type
_entity_poly.pdbx_seq_one_letter_code
_entity_poly.pdbx_strand_id
1 'polypeptide(L)'
;MPRATADINRIVRTLQRTRRQWNPTAISVVAQDSRDPFRILISCLISLRTKDEVTAEASARLFRLARTPRPMMRLPAARIARAIYPAGFYRTKARTIKRLCRTLVEQHGSRVPADLETLLTLKGVGRKTANLVITIGYGKPGICVDTHVHRISNRLGIVKTKIPEQTEFALRQVLPRRHWIPY
;
A
#
# COMPACT_ATOMS: atom_id res chain seq x y z
N MET A 1 -23.36 20.62 9.08
CA MET A 1 -22.69 19.30 9.05
C MET A 1 -23.39 18.23 8.18
N PRO A 2 -24.73 18.08 8.14
CA PRO A 2 -25.39 17.02 7.36
C PRO A 2 -25.18 17.09 5.83
N ARG A 3 -25.15 18.30 5.26
CA ARG A 3 -24.92 18.52 3.80
C ARG A 3 -23.54 18.04 3.34
N ALA A 4 -22.48 18.36 4.09
CA ALA A 4 -21.11 17.95 3.75
C ALA A 4 -20.95 16.42 3.71
N THR A 5 -21.57 15.69 4.64
CA THR A 5 -21.54 14.22 4.65
C THR A 5 -22.37 13.63 3.51
N ALA A 6 -23.52 14.23 3.17
CA ALA A 6 -24.33 13.82 2.03
C ALA A 6 -23.58 13.98 0.69
N ASP A 7 -22.83 15.07 0.54
CA ASP A 7 -22.02 15.35 -0.64
C ASP A 7 -20.84 14.37 -0.77
N ILE A 8 -20.14 14.08 0.32
CA ILE A 8 -19.05 13.07 0.32
C ILE A 8 -19.59 11.69 -0.06
N ASN A 9 -20.75 11.27 0.49
CA ASN A 9 -21.38 10.00 0.12
C ASN A 9 -21.73 9.95 -1.36
N ARG A 10 -22.15 11.07 -1.96
CA ARG A 10 -22.42 11.16 -3.39
C ARG A 10 -21.14 11.06 -4.20
N ILE A 11 -20.10 11.82 -3.85
CA ILE A 11 -18.79 11.79 -4.52
C ILE A 11 -18.22 10.37 -4.52
N VAL A 12 -18.10 9.74 -3.36
CA VAL A 12 -17.52 8.39 -3.23
C VAL A 12 -18.33 7.38 -4.04
N ARG A 13 -19.66 7.43 -4.00
CA ARG A 13 -20.52 6.55 -4.82
C ARG A 13 -20.32 6.77 -6.31
N THR A 14 -20.20 8.02 -6.77
CA THR A 14 -19.92 8.32 -8.17
C THR A 14 -18.58 7.75 -8.61
N LEU A 15 -17.52 7.96 -7.82
CA LEU A 15 -16.18 7.42 -8.10
C LEU A 15 -16.17 5.88 -8.13
N GLN A 16 -16.89 5.24 -7.21
CA GLN A 16 -17.02 3.78 -7.19
C GLN A 16 -17.71 3.22 -8.42
N ARG A 17 -18.70 3.92 -8.98
CA ARG A 17 -19.39 3.51 -10.22
C ARG A 17 -18.47 3.59 -11.43
N THR A 18 -17.62 4.61 -11.50
CA THR A 18 -16.67 4.77 -12.62
C THR A 18 -15.41 3.93 -12.48
N ARG A 19 -15.07 3.48 -11.26
CA ARG A 19 -13.87 2.67 -10.97
C ARG A 19 -13.71 1.44 -11.86
N ARG A 20 -14.81 0.81 -12.32
CA ARG A 20 -14.78 -0.36 -13.21
C ARG A 20 -14.15 -0.06 -14.58
N GLN A 21 -14.11 1.21 -14.97
CA GLN A 21 -13.57 1.67 -16.25
C GLN A 21 -12.08 2.04 -16.14
N TRP A 22 -11.50 1.99 -14.93
CA TRP A 22 -10.12 2.41 -14.70
C TRP A 22 -9.16 1.22 -14.76
N ASN A 23 -7.92 1.48 -15.18
CA ASN A 23 -6.86 0.48 -15.11
C ASN A 23 -6.60 0.11 -13.64
N PRO A 24 -6.48 -1.20 -13.31
CA PRO A 24 -6.18 -1.62 -11.96
C PRO A 24 -4.75 -1.21 -11.58
N THR A 25 -4.57 -0.76 -10.34
CA THR A 25 -3.23 -0.49 -9.79
C THR A 25 -2.50 -1.81 -9.52
N ALA A 26 -1.17 -1.79 -9.48
CA ALA A 26 -0.38 -3.01 -9.24
C ALA A 26 -0.76 -3.70 -7.92
N ILE A 27 -1.01 -2.90 -6.88
CA ILE A 27 -1.42 -3.41 -5.56
C ILE A 27 -2.81 -4.04 -5.63
N SER A 28 -3.72 -3.48 -6.43
CA SER A 28 -5.04 -4.07 -6.62
C SER A 28 -4.98 -5.41 -7.38
N VAL A 29 -4.10 -5.53 -8.38
CA VAL A 29 -3.85 -6.81 -9.09
C VAL A 29 -3.34 -7.87 -8.12
N VAL A 30 -2.36 -7.52 -7.26
CA VAL A 30 -1.85 -8.44 -6.25
C VAL A 30 -2.93 -8.81 -5.23
N ALA A 31 -3.76 -7.85 -4.82
CA ALA A 31 -4.85 -8.09 -3.86
C ALA A 31 -5.99 -8.96 -4.41
N GLN A 32 -6.19 -8.98 -5.74
CA GLN A 32 -7.13 -9.87 -6.42
C GLN A 32 -6.64 -11.32 -6.42
N ASP A 33 -5.34 -11.54 -6.58
CA ASP A 33 -4.72 -12.87 -6.44
C ASP A 33 -4.71 -13.34 -4.97
N SER A 34 -4.29 -12.45 -4.05
CA SER A 34 -4.19 -12.78 -2.64
C SER A 34 -4.18 -11.52 -1.78
N ARG A 35 -5.07 -11.44 -0.80
CA ARG A 35 -5.01 -10.41 0.27
C ARG A 35 -3.92 -10.70 1.32
N ASP A 36 -2.82 -11.34 0.92
CA ASP A 36 -1.75 -11.68 1.84
C ASP A 36 -0.95 -10.40 2.22
N PRO A 37 -0.93 -10.00 3.51
CA PRO A 37 -0.22 -8.80 3.96
C PRO A 37 1.26 -8.77 3.54
N PHE A 38 1.91 -9.93 3.47
CA PHE A 38 3.31 -10.00 3.03
C PHE A 38 3.46 -9.65 1.55
N ARG A 39 2.60 -10.19 0.68
CA ARG A 39 2.63 -9.87 -0.74
C ARG A 39 2.31 -8.39 -0.98
N ILE A 40 1.29 -7.86 -0.29
CA ILE A 40 0.95 -6.43 -0.37
C ILE A 40 2.13 -5.57 0.05
N LEU A 41 2.79 -5.88 1.17
CA LEU A 41 3.95 -5.14 1.67
C LEU A 41 5.11 -5.15 0.66
N ILE A 42 5.49 -6.32 0.15
CA ILE A 42 6.58 -6.44 -0.81
C ILE A 42 6.26 -5.71 -2.13
N SER A 43 5.03 -5.84 -2.64
CA SER A 43 4.61 -5.13 -3.85
C SER A 43 4.60 -3.61 -3.66
N CYS A 44 4.23 -3.11 -2.49
CA CYS A 44 4.36 -1.68 -2.18
C CYS A 44 5.82 -1.20 -2.18
N LEU A 45 6.76 -2.00 -1.67
CA LEU A 45 8.18 -1.66 -1.74
C LEU A 45 8.70 -1.63 -3.18
N ILE A 46 8.20 -2.52 -4.04
CA ILE A 46 8.52 -2.55 -5.47
C ILE A 46 7.91 -1.34 -6.18
N SER A 47 6.71 -0.89 -5.81
CA SER A 47 6.00 0.20 -6.49
C SER A 47 6.62 1.59 -6.29
N LEU A 48 7.45 1.77 -5.25
CA LEU A 48 8.08 3.07 -4.95
C LEU A 48 8.88 3.57 -6.17
N ARG A 49 8.44 4.66 -6.79
CA ARG A 49 9.03 5.22 -8.03
C ARG A 49 9.11 4.17 -9.15
N THR A 50 8.06 3.39 -9.35
CA THR A 50 7.95 2.39 -10.42
C THR A 50 6.51 2.38 -10.92
N LYS A 51 6.32 2.32 -12.24
CA LYS A 51 4.99 2.27 -12.86
C LYS A 51 4.23 1.02 -12.42
N ASP A 52 2.90 1.09 -12.43
CA ASP A 52 2.07 -0.01 -11.93
C ASP A 52 2.24 -1.29 -12.77
N GLU A 53 2.35 -1.18 -14.10
CA GLU A 53 2.51 -2.33 -14.98
C GLU A 53 3.82 -3.08 -14.68
N VAL A 54 4.93 -2.33 -14.53
CA VAL A 54 6.24 -2.87 -14.17
C VAL A 54 6.20 -3.50 -12.77
N THR A 55 5.48 -2.87 -11.84
CA THR A 55 5.36 -3.35 -10.46
C THR A 55 4.61 -4.67 -10.39
N ALA A 56 3.49 -4.80 -11.11
CA ALA A 56 2.69 -6.01 -11.14
C ALA A 56 3.51 -7.19 -11.69
N GLU A 57 4.17 -6.99 -12.82
CA GLU A 57 5.00 -8.03 -13.46
C GLU A 57 6.21 -8.42 -12.59
N ALA A 58 6.90 -7.43 -12.00
CA ALA A 58 8.02 -7.65 -11.09
C ALA A 58 7.61 -8.40 -9.82
N SER A 59 6.46 -8.04 -9.25
CA SER A 59 5.90 -8.73 -8.08
C SER A 59 5.58 -10.18 -8.41
N ALA A 60 4.92 -10.44 -9.55
CA ALA A 60 4.60 -11.80 -9.99
C ALA A 60 5.87 -12.65 -10.20
N ARG A 61 6.91 -12.10 -10.86
CA ARG A 61 8.21 -12.78 -11.01
C ARG A 61 8.83 -13.13 -9.66
N LEU A 62 8.85 -12.19 -8.72
CA LEU A 62 9.43 -12.41 -7.40
C LEU A 62 8.65 -13.45 -6.58
N PHE A 63 7.32 -13.41 -6.62
CA PHE A 63 6.46 -14.34 -5.89
C PHE A 63 6.42 -15.75 -6.50
N ARG A 64 6.93 -15.96 -7.73
CA ARG A 64 7.23 -17.31 -8.21
C ARG A 64 8.46 -17.91 -7.53
N LEU A 65 9.38 -17.08 -7.03
CA LEU A 65 10.58 -17.54 -6.33
C LEU A 65 10.34 -17.74 -4.83
N ALA A 66 9.61 -16.83 -4.19
CA ALA A 66 9.31 -16.91 -2.76
C ALA A 66 8.05 -16.09 -2.41
N ARG A 67 7.16 -16.69 -1.62
CA ARG A 67 5.86 -16.08 -1.23
C ARG A 67 5.75 -15.75 0.25
N THR A 68 6.75 -16.07 1.06
CA THR A 68 6.75 -15.84 2.51
C THR A 68 8.11 -15.30 2.97
N PRO A 69 8.22 -14.69 4.17
CA PRO A 69 9.46 -14.08 4.63
C PRO A 69 10.66 -15.04 4.67
N ARG A 70 10.48 -16.27 5.17
CA ARG A 70 11.58 -17.24 5.36
C ARG A 70 12.27 -17.63 4.02
N PRO A 71 11.55 -18.12 2.99
CA PRO A 71 12.15 -18.36 1.67
C PRO A 71 12.71 -17.09 1.03
N MET A 72 12.02 -15.95 1.15
CA MET A 72 12.45 -14.69 0.54
C MET A 72 13.80 -14.21 1.11
N MET A 73 13.97 -14.32 2.42
CA MET A 73 15.23 -13.98 3.11
C MET A 73 16.41 -14.85 2.61
N ARG A 74 16.15 -16.12 2.30
CA ARG A 74 17.17 -17.08 1.82
C ARG A 74 17.63 -16.78 0.40
N LEU A 75 16.82 -16.10 -0.43
CA LEU A 75 17.23 -15.73 -1.78
C LEU A 75 18.44 -14.78 -1.76
N PRO A 76 19.44 -14.94 -2.65
CA PRO A 76 20.49 -13.94 -2.84
C PRO A 76 19.89 -12.60 -3.27
N ALA A 77 20.44 -11.49 -2.77
CA ALA A 77 19.95 -10.15 -3.14
C ALA A 77 20.01 -9.92 -4.66
N ALA A 78 21.02 -10.46 -5.35
CA ALA A 78 21.13 -10.43 -6.81
C ALA A 78 20.01 -11.19 -7.53
N ARG A 79 19.45 -12.25 -6.92
CA ARG A 79 18.32 -13.01 -7.50
C ARG A 79 17.02 -12.23 -7.34
N ILE A 80 16.80 -11.59 -6.19
CA ILE A 80 15.67 -10.67 -5.98
C ILE A 80 15.77 -9.48 -6.95
N ALA A 81 16.96 -8.87 -7.09
CA ALA A 81 17.20 -7.75 -7.99
C ALA A 81 16.86 -8.09 -9.44
N ARG A 82 17.28 -9.27 -9.93
CA ARG A 82 16.93 -9.76 -11.27
C ARG A 82 15.42 -9.97 -11.43
N ALA A 83 14.76 -10.54 -10.42
CA ALA A 83 13.31 -10.78 -10.47
C ALA A 83 12.50 -9.48 -10.56
N ILE A 84 12.96 -8.41 -9.91
CA ILE A 84 12.23 -7.13 -9.89
C ILE A 84 12.75 -6.09 -10.90
N TYR A 85 13.79 -6.38 -11.69
CA TYR A 85 14.18 -5.54 -12.82
C TYR A 85 13.05 -5.53 -13.87
N PRO A 86 12.71 -4.39 -14.52
CA PRO A 86 13.38 -3.09 -14.50
C PRO A 86 12.83 -2.07 -13.50
N ALA A 87 12.26 -2.49 -12.36
CA ALA A 87 11.76 -1.56 -11.36
C ALA A 87 12.83 -0.53 -10.95
N GLY A 88 12.43 0.72 -10.77
CA GLY A 88 13.34 1.81 -10.37
C GLY A 88 14.08 1.44 -9.08
N PHE A 89 15.38 1.69 -9.02
CA PHE A 89 16.22 1.38 -7.85
C PHE A 89 16.20 -0.11 -7.41
N TYR A 90 15.95 -1.04 -8.34
CA TYR A 90 15.79 -2.48 -8.05
C TYR A 90 16.90 -3.09 -7.16
N ARG A 91 18.18 -2.70 -7.34
CA ARG A 91 19.28 -3.21 -6.49
C ARG A 91 19.12 -2.80 -5.02
N THR A 92 18.69 -1.56 -4.76
CA THR A 92 18.45 -1.06 -3.41
C THR A 92 17.18 -1.67 -2.83
N LYS A 93 16.12 -1.78 -3.63
CA LYS A 93 14.89 -2.47 -3.23
C LYS A 93 15.14 -3.93 -2.85
N ALA A 94 15.94 -4.66 -3.62
CA ALA A 94 16.27 -6.05 -3.33
C ALA A 94 16.98 -6.22 -1.97
N ARG A 95 17.94 -5.34 -1.65
CA ARG A 95 18.60 -5.33 -0.33
C ARG A 95 17.61 -4.99 0.79
N THR A 96 16.72 -4.02 0.57
CA THR A 96 15.68 -3.64 1.54
C THR A 96 14.68 -4.76 1.78
N ILE A 97 14.17 -5.41 0.72
CA ILE A 97 13.25 -6.56 0.81
C ILE A 97 13.89 -7.69 1.62
N LYS A 98 15.15 -8.06 1.30
CA LYS A 98 15.85 -9.12 2.02
C LYS A 98 16.01 -8.80 3.51
N ARG A 99 16.41 -7.56 3.85
CA ARG A 99 16.54 -7.11 5.24
C ARG A 99 15.19 -7.08 5.95
N LEU A 100 14.14 -6.59 5.30
CA LEU A 100 12.79 -6.60 5.87
C LEU A 100 12.34 -8.03 6.18
N CYS A 101 12.56 -8.97 5.26
CA CYS A 101 12.22 -10.38 5.49
C CYS A 101 12.99 -10.95 6.69
N ARG A 102 14.26 -10.59 6.86
CA ARG A 102 15.04 -10.95 8.05
C ARG A 102 14.39 -10.41 9.33
N THR A 103 14.09 -9.12 9.38
CA THR A 103 13.39 -8.50 10.51
C THR A 103 12.07 -9.20 10.83
N LEU A 104 11.26 -9.52 9.82
CA LEU A 104 10.01 -10.25 10.04
C LEU A 104 10.25 -11.65 10.63
N VAL A 105 11.27 -12.37 10.17
CA VAL A 105 11.60 -13.71 10.67
C VAL A 105 12.11 -13.67 12.10
N GLU A 106 13.06 -12.77 12.38
CA GLU A 106 13.78 -12.70 13.66
C GLU A 106 12.94 -12.03 14.76
N GLN A 107 12.14 -11.01 14.43
CA GLN A 107 11.46 -10.17 15.44
C GLN A 107 9.93 -10.31 15.44
N HIS A 108 9.33 -10.82 14.36
CA HIS A 108 7.87 -10.87 14.21
C HIS A 108 7.34 -12.27 13.87
N GLY A 109 8.12 -13.33 14.13
CA GLY A 109 7.67 -14.71 13.94
C GLY A 109 7.30 -15.05 12.49
N SER A 110 7.95 -14.41 11.52
CA SER A 110 7.65 -14.53 10.07
C SER A 110 6.26 -14.02 9.67
N ARG A 111 5.65 -13.14 10.49
CA ARG A 111 4.36 -12.48 10.19
C ARG A 111 4.57 -10.99 9.99
N VAL A 112 3.80 -10.41 9.08
CA VAL A 112 3.72 -8.95 8.96
C VAL A 112 2.95 -8.42 10.18
N PRO A 113 3.35 -7.29 10.80
CA PRO A 113 2.58 -6.67 11.86
C PRO A 113 1.23 -6.14 11.35
N ALA A 114 0.20 -6.19 12.19
CA ALA A 114 -1.16 -5.80 11.84
C ALA A 114 -1.61 -4.48 12.49
N ASP A 115 -0.63 -3.66 12.90
CA ASP A 115 -0.77 -2.34 13.50
C ASP A 115 0.17 -1.33 12.81
N LEU A 116 -0.24 -0.06 12.80
CA LEU A 116 0.43 0.99 12.04
C LEU A 116 1.80 1.37 12.63
N GLU A 117 1.87 1.50 13.95
CA GLU A 117 3.07 1.89 14.70
C GLU A 117 4.23 0.92 14.42
N THR A 118 3.98 -0.38 14.56
CA THR A 118 5.00 -1.41 14.31
C THR A 118 5.39 -1.44 12.83
N LEU A 119 4.44 -1.33 11.91
CA LEU A 119 4.75 -1.28 10.47
C LEU A 119 5.67 -0.10 10.11
N LEU A 120 5.49 1.06 10.74
CA LEU A 120 6.32 2.25 10.51
C LEU A 120 7.77 2.08 10.99
N THR A 121 8.04 1.15 11.93
CA THR A 121 9.41 0.83 12.33
C THR A 121 10.18 0.04 11.27
N LEU A 122 9.47 -0.60 10.32
CA LEU A 122 10.10 -1.42 9.28
C LEU A 122 10.78 -0.53 8.23
N LYS A 123 12.08 -0.74 8.02
CA LYS A 123 12.85 0.06 7.06
C LYS A 123 12.28 -0.01 5.65
N GLY A 124 11.91 1.16 5.11
CA GLY A 124 11.32 1.31 3.78
C GLY A 124 9.79 1.37 3.79
N VAL A 125 9.15 1.21 4.95
CA VAL A 125 7.70 1.31 5.13
C VAL A 125 7.36 2.71 5.63
N GLY A 126 6.81 3.53 4.73
CA GLY A 126 6.20 4.81 5.10
C GLY A 126 4.71 4.65 5.44
N ARG A 127 4.09 5.73 5.93
CA ARG A 127 2.69 5.73 6.38
C ARG A 127 1.68 5.24 5.33
N LYS A 128 1.83 5.62 4.06
CA LYS A 128 0.99 5.09 2.97
C LYS A 128 1.11 3.58 2.83
N THR A 129 2.34 3.05 2.80
CA THR A 129 2.58 1.61 2.67
C THR A 129 1.99 0.84 3.85
N ALA A 130 2.19 1.35 5.07
CA ALA A 130 1.62 0.76 6.27
C ALA A 130 0.08 0.73 6.19
N ASN A 131 -0.56 1.84 5.82
CA ASN A 131 -2.01 1.88 5.62
C ASN A 131 -2.50 0.93 4.53
N LEU A 132 -1.76 0.75 3.42
CA LEU A 132 -2.12 -0.23 2.38
C LEU A 132 -2.08 -1.67 2.91
N VAL A 133 -1.09 -2.01 3.74
CA VAL A 133 -1.01 -3.33 4.38
C VAL A 133 -2.18 -3.55 5.34
N ILE A 134 -2.48 -2.57 6.20
CA ILE A 134 -3.61 -2.61 7.13
C ILE A 134 -4.94 -2.77 6.39
N THR A 135 -5.15 -2.00 5.32
CA THR A 135 -6.42 -1.96 4.60
C THR A 135 -6.59 -3.12 3.64
N ILE A 136 -5.64 -3.34 2.74
CA ILE A 136 -5.76 -4.32 1.67
C ILE A 136 -5.32 -5.71 2.14
N GLY A 137 -4.24 -5.79 2.92
CA GLY A 137 -3.73 -7.04 3.48
C GLY A 137 -4.59 -7.57 4.61
N TYR A 138 -4.89 -6.74 5.61
CA TYR A 138 -5.67 -7.19 6.78
C TYR A 138 -7.18 -6.91 6.70
N GLY A 139 -7.65 -6.18 5.69
CA GLY A 139 -9.07 -5.80 5.61
C GLY A 139 -9.51 -4.84 6.72
N LYS A 140 -8.58 -4.20 7.42
CA LYS A 140 -8.88 -3.33 8.56
C LYS A 140 -9.15 -1.89 8.10
N PRO A 141 -9.98 -1.12 8.81
CA PRO A 141 -10.23 0.28 8.48
C PRO A 141 -8.94 1.12 8.53
N GLY A 142 -8.69 1.88 7.46
CA GLY A 142 -7.60 2.85 7.35
C GLY A 142 -7.80 3.68 6.08
N ILE A 143 -7.20 4.88 6.01
CA ILE A 143 -7.33 5.79 4.86
C ILE A 143 -5.95 5.97 4.25
N CYS A 144 -5.80 5.63 2.97
CA CYS A 144 -4.52 5.72 2.28
C CYS A 144 -4.36 7.08 1.62
N VAL A 145 -3.74 8.04 2.32
CA VAL A 145 -3.47 9.37 1.74
C VAL A 145 -2.08 9.44 1.12
N ASP A 146 -2.02 9.67 -0.19
CA ASP A 146 -0.82 10.13 -0.88
C ASP A 146 -0.99 11.57 -1.39
N THR A 147 -0.03 12.05 -2.19
CA THR A 147 -0.07 13.42 -2.72
C THR A 147 -1.29 13.69 -3.60
N HIS A 148 -1.85 12.67 -4.26
CA HIS A 148 -3.03 12.82 -5.11
C HIS A 148 -4.29 12.89 -4.26
N VAL A 149 -4.47 11.97 -3.32
CA VAL A 149 -5.60 12.00 -2.38
C VAL A 149 -5.58 13.29 -1.57
N HIS A 150 -4.41 13.68 -1.06
CA HIS A 150 -4.20 14.97 -0.38
C HIS A 150 -4.68 16.14 -1.23
N ARG A 151 -4.17 16.26 -2.46
CA ARG A 151 -4.50 17.37 -3.36
C ARG A 151 -5.98 17.40 -3.72
N ILE A 152 -6.58 16.27 -4.05
CA ILE A 152 -7.99 16.17 -4.45
C ILE A 152 -8.89 16.51 -3.26
N SER A 153 -8.62 15.94 -2.08
CA SER A 153 -9.43 16.19 -0.88
C SER A 153 -9.45 17.67 -0.49
N ASN A 154 -8.30 18.35 -0.60
CA ASN A 154 -8.21 19.78 -0.33
C ASN A 154 -8.89 20.63 -1.43
N ARG A 155 -8.74 20.26 -2.71
CA ARG A 155 -9.39 20.96 -3.84
C ARG A 155 -10.91 20.85 -3.81
N LEU A 156 -11.44 19.70 -3.38
CA LEU A 156 -12.88 19.50 -3.20
C LEU A 156 -13.44 20.17 -1.94
N GLY A 157 -12.60 20.81 -1.11
CA GLY A 157 -13.02 21.46 0.13
C GLY A 157 -13.45 20.49 1.23
N ILE A 158 -13.14 19.19 1.11
CA ILE A 158 -13.47 18.17 2.13
C ILE A 158 -12.64 18.39 3.39
N VAL A 159 -11.39 18.80 3.22
CA VAL A 159 -10.45 19.15 4.29
C VAL A 159 -9.64 20.37 3.89
N LYS A 160 -8.97 21.02 4.86
CA LYS A 160 -8.00 22.09 4.64
C LYS A 160 -6.74 21.82 5.46
N THR A 161 -5.71 21.30 4.80
CA THR A 161 -4.51 20.73 5.43
C THR A 161 -3.28 20.98 4.55
N LYS A 162 -2.08 20.97 5.14
CA LYS A 162 -0.84 21.33 4.43
C LYS A 162 -0.05 20.13 3.92
N ILE A 163 -0.19 18.98 4.58
CA ILE A 163 0.56 17.76 4.25
C ILE A 163 -0.35 16.51 4.24
N PRO A 164 0.00 15.44 3.51
CA PRO A 164 -0.81 14.21 3.41
C PRO A 164 -1.17 13.58 4.75
N GLU A 165 -0.24 13.61 5.71
CA GLU A 165 -0.47 13.06 7.05
C GLU A 165 -1.61 13.79 7.79
N GLN A 166 -1.63 15.12 7.74
CA GLN A 166 -2.71 15.92 8.33
C GLN A 166 -4.04 15.63 7.63
N THR A 167 -4.02 15.44 6.31
CA THR A 167 -5.23 15.04 5.56
C THR A 167 -5.75 13.70 6.02
N GLU A 168 -4.90 12.71 6.27
CA GLU A 168 -5.34 11.41 6.79
C GLU A 168 -6.13 11.58 8.11
N PHE A 169 -5.56 12.31 9.07
CA PHE A 169 -6.23 12.55 10.36
C PHE A 169 -7.53 13.35 10.21
N ALA A 170 -7.52 14.41 9.39
CA ALA A 170 -8.72 15.20 9.13
C ALA A 170 -9.82 14.36 8.46
N LEU A 171 -9.45 13.51 7.50
CA LEU A 171 -10.39 12.60 6.83
C LEU A 171 -11.00 11.57 7.79
N ARG A 172 -10.24 11.07 8.77
CA ARG A 172 -10.77 10.16 9.81
C ARG A 172 -11.90 10.82 10.64
N GLN A 173 -11.88 12.14 10.81
CA GLN A 173 -12.90 12.86 11.57
C GLN A 173 -14.18 13.14 10.75
N VAL A 174 -14.06 13.25 9.43
CA VAL A 174 -15.18 13.69 8.56
C VAL A 174 -15.77 12.57 7.70
N LEU A 175 -14.98 11.54 7.36
CA LEU A 175 -15.43 10.42 6.54
C LEU A 175 -16.14 9.37 7.40
N PRO A 176 -17.38 8.97 7.03
CA PRO A 176 -18.02 7.78 7.59
C PRO A 176 -17.11 6.55 7.45
N ARG A 177 -17.02 5.71 8.50
CA ARG A 177 -16.11 4.54 8.54
C ARG A 177 -16.23 3.59 7.35
N ARG A 178 -17.44 3.44 6.78
CA ARG A 178 -17.71 2.64 5.57
C ARG A 178 -16.88 3.08 4.36
N HIS A 179 -16.42 4.32 4.33
CA HIS A 179 -15.64 4.88 3.23
C HIS A 179 -14.14 4.81 3.44
N TRP A 180 -13.65 4.38 4.60
CA TRP A 180 -12.21 4.47 4.89
C TRP A 180 -11.35 3.67 3.91
N ILE A 181 -11.76 2.44 3.61
CA ILE A 181 -11.06 1.56 2.65
C ILE A 181 -11.27 2.00 1.18
N PRO A 182 -12.50 2.33 0.73
CA PRO A 182 -12.72 2.65 -0.68
C PRO A 182 -12.47 4.11 -1.08
N TYR A 183 -12.11 5.01 -0.14
CA TYR A 183 -11.77 6.41 -0.41
C TYR A 183 -10.38 6.55 -1.03
#